data_AF-T0ZPV9-F1
#
_entry.id   AF-T0ZPV9-F1
#
_cell.length_a   1.000
_cell.length_b   1.000
_cell.length_c   1.000
_cell.angle_alpha   90.00
_cell.angle_beta   90.00
_cell.angle_gamma   90.00
#
_symmetry.space_group_name_H-M   'P 1'
#
loop_
_entity.id
_entity.type
_entity.pdbx_description
1 polymer ?
#
loop_
_entity_poly.entity_id
_entity_poly.type
_entity_poly.pdbx_seq_one_letter_code
_entity_poly.pdbx_strand_id
1 'polypeptide(L)'
;MKWFELTVGLRYTRAKRRNHFISFISLISMAGIALGVAALIVVLSVMNGFQKEMRERILGVASHVQIFGSGQSLANWPKVAAEARRDPEVIGTAPYVNGQAMLANDDLVQG
;
A
#
# COMPACT_ATOMS: atom_id res chain seq x y z
N MET A 1 -36.04 -2.98 21.48
CA MET A 1 -36.59 -4.34 21.31
C MET A 1 -35.54 -5.44 20.98
N LYS A 2 -34.35 -5.11 20.44
CA LYS A 2 -33.28 -6.09 20.08
C LYS A 2 -32.55 -6.79 21.25
N TRP A 3 -32.69 -6.33 22.49
CA TRP A 3 -31.96 -6.87 23.65
C TRP A 3 -32.39 -8.30 24.02
N PHE A 4 -33.65 -8.65 23.78
CA PHE A 4 -34.18 -9.99 24.06
C PHE A 4 -33.60 -11.06 23.13
N GLU A 5 -33.42 -10.75 21.85
CA GLU A 5 -32.86 -11.70 20.87
C GLU A 5 -31.40 -12.02 21.16
N LEU A 6 -30.63 -10.99 21.51
CA LEU A 6 -29.20 -11.12 21.85
C LEU A 6 -29.00 -11.92 23.14
N THR A 7 -29.84 -11.71 24.16
CA THR A 7 -29.80 -12.48 25.41
C THR A 7 -30.25 -13.94 25.23
N VAL A 8 -31.25 -14.20 24.38
CA VAL A 8 -31.67 -15.57 24.04
C VAL A 8 -30.59 -16.28 23.22
N GLY A 9 -30.01 -15.62 22.22
CA GLY A 9 -28.92 -16.14 21.40
C GLY A 9 -27.69 -16.50 22.24
N LEU A 10 -27.18 -15.55 23.04
CA LEU A 10 -26.02 -15.79 23.93
C LEU A 10 -26.28 -16.93 24.90
N ARG A 11 -27.51 -17.01 25.45
CA ARG A 11 -27.91 -18.07 26.36
C ARG A 11 -28.00 -19.42 25.66
N TYR A 12 -28.33 -19.48 24.37
CA TYR A 12 -28.33 -20.71 23.59
C TYR A 12 -26.90 -21.17 23.24
N THR A 13 -26.01 -20.25 22.89
CA THR A 13 -24.58 -20.54 22.67
C THR A 13 -23.87 -20.93 23.97
N ARG A 14 -24.28 -20.35 25.10
CA ARG A 14 -23.73 -20.61 26.44
C ARG A 14 -24.49 -21.71 27.20
N ALA A 15 -25.62 -22.20 26.69
CA ALA A 15 -26.40 -23.24 27.34
C ALA A 15 -25.61 -24.54 27.28
N LYS A 16 -24.96 -24.81 28.42
CA LYS A 16 -24.36 -26.07 28.84
C LYS A 16 -25.43 -27.17 28.79
N ARG A 17 -25.83 -27.61 27.60
CA ARG A 17 -26.70 -28.79 27.44
C ARG A 17 -25.93 -29.97 28.04
N ARG A 18 -26.67 -30.82 28.75
CA ARG A 18 -26.25 -31.97 29.57
C ARG A 18 -25.35 -33.02 28.87
N ASN A 19 -24.87 -32.76 27.65
CA ASN A 19 -24.01 -33.62 26.83
C ASN A 19 -22.68 -32.91 26.54
N HIS A 20 -21.66 -33.20 27.36
CA HIS A 20 -20.29 -32.65 27.25
C HIS A 20 -19.70 -32.81 25.83
N PHE A 21 -20.07 -33.87 25.12
CA PHE A 21 -19.66 -34.15 23.74
C PHE A 21 -20.08 -33.06 22.74
N ILE A 22 -21.31 -32.53 22.83
CA ILE A 22 -21.81 -31.52 21.88
C ILE A 22 -21.10 -30.18 22.11
N SER A 23 -20.85 -29.83 23.38
CA SER A 23 -20.12 -28.61 23.73
C SER A 23 -18.66 -28.62 23.25
N PHE A 24 -18.01 -29.79 23.26
CA PHE A 24 -16.64 -29.95 22.79
C PHE A 24 -16.53 -29.75 21.26
N ILE A 25 -17.42 -30.38 20.49
CA ILE A 25 -17.47 -30.22 19.04
C ILE A 25 -17.73 -28.77 18.66
N SER A 26 -18.71 -28.12 19.31
CA SER A 26 -19.03 -26.71 19.06
C SER A 26 -17.84 -25.78 19.31
N LEU A 27 -17.03 -26.03 20.34
CA LEU A 27 -15.86 -25.23 20.67
C LEU A 27 -14.79 -25.36 19.57
N ILE A 28 -14.49 -26.58 19.16
CA ILE A 28 -13.48 -26.85 18.12
C ILE A 28 -13.94 -26.29 16.77
N SER A 29 -15.20 -26.46 16.39
CA SER A 29 -15.76 -25.87 15.17
C SER A 29 -15.65 -24.35 15.17
N MET A 30 -15.98 -23.70 16.28
CA MET A 30 -15.85 -22.24 16.41
C MET A 30 -14.39 -21.79 16.30
N ALA A 31 -13.46 -22.49 16.96
CA ALA A 31 -12.03 -22.20 16.87
C ALA A 31 -11.48 -22.38 15.45
N GLY A 32 -11.89 -23.44 14.74
CA GLY A 32 -11.48 -23.69 13.36
C GLY A 32 -11.97 -22.60 12.39
N ILE A 33 -13.23 -22.17 12.52
CA ILE A 33 -13.77 -21.06 11.71
C ILE A 33 -13.03 -19.76 12.02
N ALA A 34 -12.80 -19.45 13.29
CA ALA A 34 -12.07 -18.25 13.70
C ALA A 34 -10.65 -18.22 13.11
N LEU A 35 -9.91 -19.33 13.21
CA LEU A 35 -8.58 -19.44 12.64
C LEU A 35 -8.58 -19.33 11.11
N GLY A 36 -9.53 -19.98 10.42
CA GLY A 36 -9.66 -19.91 8.97
C GLY A 36 -9.95 -18.50 8.47
N VAL A 37 -10.91 -17.82 9.10
CA VAL A 37 -11.24 -16.43 8.75
C VAL A 37 -10.08 -15.49 9.07
N ALA A 38 -9.40 -15.67 10.21
CA ALA A 38 -8.24 -14.87 10.56
C ALA A 38 -7.11 -15.02 9.53
N ALA A 39 -6.80 -16.25 9.10
CA ALA A 39 -5.79 -16.49 8.08
C ALA A 39 -6.14 -15.82 6.74
N LEU A 40 -7.39 -15.92 6.30
CA LEU A 40 -7.86 -15.25 5.08
C LEU A 40 -7.73 -13.73 5.18
N ILE A 41 -8.13 -13.13 6.30
CA ILE A 41 -7.99 -11.69 6.54
C ILE A 41 -6.52 -11.26 6.47
N VAL A 42 -5.62 -11.99 7.11
CA VAL A 42 -4.18 -11.68 7.10
C VAL A 42 -3.62 -11.72 5.69
N VAL A 43 -3.88 -12.78 4.93
CA VAL A 43 -3.38 -12.92 3.55
C VAL A 43 -3.88 -11.78 2.67
N LEU A 44 -5.18 -11.47 2.73
CA LEU A 44 -5.76 -10.35 1.99
C LEU A 44 -5.14 -9.01 2.41
N SER A 45 -4.92 -8.81 3.70
CA SER A 45 -4.30 -7.59 4.23
C SER A 45 -2.87 -7.42 3.71
N VAL A 46 -2.07 -8.49 3.69
CA VAL A 46 -0.69 -8.44 3.17
C VAL A 46 -0.70 -8.14 1.68
N MET A 47 -1.55 -8.82 0.90
CA MET A 47 -1.65 -8.59 -0.55
C MET A 47 -2.08 -7.17 -0.89
N ASN A 48 -3.10 -6.65 -0.20
CA ASN A 48 -3.58 -5.28 -0.43
C ASN A 48 -2.50 -4.24 -0.07
N GLY A 49 -1.81 -4.42 1.06
CA GLY A 49 -0.71 -3.54 1.47
C GLY A 49 0.45 -3.57 0.49
N PHE A 50 0.87 -4.76 0.06
CA PHE A 50 1.95 -4.94 -0.91
C PHE A 50 1.60 -4.36 -2.28
N GLN A 51 0.37 -4.58 -2.77
CA GLN A 51 -0.09 -3.99 -4.03
C GLN A 51 -0.06 -2.46 -4.00
N LYS A 52 -0.44 -1.85 -2.87
CA LYS A 52 -0.35 -0.39 -2.70
C LYS A 52 1.10 0.08 -2.77
N GLU A 53 1.98 -0.52 -1.98
CA GLU A 53 3.40 -0.15 -1.93
C GLU A 53 4.09 -0.34 -3.30
N MET A 54 3.82 -1.45 -3.98
CA MET A 54 4.35 -1.71 -5.32
C MET A 54 3.86 -0.69 -6.33
N ARG A 55 2.55 -0.39 -6.32
CA ARG A 55 1.97 0.62 -7.22
C ARG A 55 2.58 2.00 -6.95
N GLU A 56 2.72 2.37 -5.69
CA GLU A 56 3.25 3.67 -5.27
C GLU A 56 4.73 3.81 -5.63
N ARG A 57 5.55 2.76 -5.49
CA ARG A 57 6.94 2.76 -5.94
C ARG A 57 7.08 2.84 -7.46
N ILE A 58 6.23 2.13 -8.20
CA ILE A 58 6.24 2.15 -9.67
C ILE A 58 5.81 3.54 -10.19
N LEU A 59 4.74 4.11 -9.64
CA LEU A 59 4.18 5.39 -10.09
C LEU A 59 4.91 6.61 -9.49
N GLY A 60 5.52 6.47 -8.32
CA GLY A 60 6.18 7.56 -7.59
C GLY A 60 7.48 8.04 -8.23
N VAL A 61 8.05 7.28 -9.16
CA VAL A 61 9.29 7.63 -9.88
C VAL A 61 9.01 8.26 -11.25
N ALA A 62 7.74 8.33 -11.67
CA ALA A 62 7.38 8.90 -12.96
C ALA A 62 7.21 10.43 -12.86
N SER A 63 8.18 11.17 -13.40
CA SER A 63 7.94 12.55 -13.83
C SER A 63 6.82 12.53 -14.86
N HIS A 64 5.64 13.06 -14.52
CA HIS A 64 4.45 12.95 -15.36
C HIS A 64 4.62 13.65 -16.72
N VAL A 65 5.49 14.66 -16.79
CA VAL A 65 5.87 15.37 -18.01
C VAL A 65 7.36 15.73 -17.94
N GLN A 66 8.10 15.48 -19.03
CA GLN A 66 9.50 15.89 -19.19
C GLN A 66 9.60 16.84 -20.39
N ILE A 67 10.24 18.00 -20.19
CA ILE A 67 10.43 19.00 -21.24
C ILE A 67 11.91 19.01 -21.65
N PHE A 68 12.18 18.67 -22.91
CA PHE A 68 13.54 18.64 -23.47
C PHE A 68 13.74 19.78 -24.47
N GLY A 69 14.93 20.36 -24.49
CA GLY A 69 15.35 21.27 -25.56
C GLY A 69 15.76 20.49 -26.81
N SER A 70 15.87 21.16 -27.96
CA SER A 70 16.49 20.60 -29.15
C SER A 70 18.02 20.46 -28.93
N GLY A 71 18.42 19.44 -28.16
CA GLY A 71 19.81 19.19 -27.71
C GLY A 71 19.86 18.60 -26.29
N GLN A 72 21.07 18.29 -25.79
CA GLN A 72 21.26 17.76 -24.43
C GLN A 72 21.06 18.79 -23.30
N SER A 73 20.79 20.06 -23.63
CA SER A 73 20.67 21.13 -22.64
C SER A 73 19.56 22.13 -22.97
N LEU A 74 18.77 22.48 -21.96
CA LEU A 74 17.73 23.50 -22.03
C LEU A 74 18.31 24.84 -21.56
N ALA A 75 18.84 25.64 -22.49
CA ALA A 75 19.56 26.88 -22.18
C ALA A 75 18.75 27.90 -21.34
N ASN A 76 17.42 27.92 -21.50
CA ASN A 76 16.51 28.84 -20.81
C ASN A 76 15.49 28.11 -19.91
N TRP A 77 15.92 27.06 -19.21
CA TRP A 77 15.03 26.30 -18.31
C TRP A 77 14.21 27.15 -17.32
N PRO A 78 14.69 28.29 -16.75
CA PRO A 78 13.88 29.08 -15.82
C PRO A 78 12.65 29.71 -16.47
N LYS A 79 12.75 30.12 -17.74
CA LYS A 79 11.63 30.69 -18.50
C LYS A 79 10.59 29.62 -18.83
N VAL A 80 11.05 28.45 -19.26
CA VAL A 80 10.20 27.29 -19.57
C VAL A 80 9.49 26.80 -18.31
N ALA A 81 10.17 26.77 -17.16
CA ALA A 81 9.56 26.43 -15.89
C ALA A 81 8.49 27.45 -15.46
N ALA A 82 8.72 28.75 -15.67
CA ALA A 82 7.75 29.80 -15.39
C ALA A 82 6.53 29.74 -16.31
N GLU A 83 6.70 29.35 -17.57
CA GLU A 83 5.62 29.15 -18.53
C GLU A 83 4.79 27.90 -18.20
N ALA A 84 5.44 26.78 -17.87
CA ALA A 84 4.75 25.56 -17.44
C ALA A 84 3.91 25.78 -16.18
N ARG A 85 4.39 26.58 -15.22
CA ARG A 85 3.64 26.92 -13.99
C ARG A 85 2.38 27.77 -14.22
N ARG A 86 2.15 28.29 -15.42
CA ARG A 86 0.92 29.03 -15.74
C ARG A 86 -0.28 28.11 -15.91
N ASP A 87 -0.05 26.83 -16.18
CA ASP A 87 -1.10 25.84 -16.29
C ASP A 87 -1.56 25.39 -14.88
N PRO A 88 -2.88 25.43 -14.57
CA PRO A 88 -3.40 25.02 -13.27
C PRO A 88 -3.19 23.53 -12.94
N GLU A 89 -2.90 22.67 -13.92
CA GLU A 89 -2.61 21.25 -13.69
C GLU A 89 -1.15 20.99 -13.25
N VAL A 90 -0.27 22.01 -13.31
CA VAL A 90 1.14 21.87 -12.94
C VAL A 90 1.35 22.09 -11.44
N ILE A 91 1.46 20.99 -10.70
CA ILE A 91 1.64 20.96 -9.23
C ILE A 91 3.07 21.40 -8.83
N GLY A 92 4.07 21.20 -9.69
CA GLY A 92 5.45 21.58 -9.41
C GLY A 92 6.39 21.39 -10.60
N THR A 93 7.47 22.18 -10.62
CA THR A 93 8.52 22.07 -11.64
C THR A 93 9.87 21.94 -10.95
N ALA A 94 10.67 20.94 -11.33
CA ALA A 94 12.03 20.75 -10.85
C ALA A 94 12.97 20.55 -12.06
N PRO A 95 14.06 21.33 -12.17
CA PRO A 95 15.09 21.04 -13.16
C PRO A 95 15.86 19.78 -12.75
N TYR A 96 16.17 18.91 -13.71
CA TYR A 96 17.03 17.74 -13.50
C TYR A 96 18.06 17.64 -14.61
N VAL A 97 19.21 17.04 -14.29
CA VAL A 97 20.26 16.69 -15.25
C VAL A 97 20.53 15.20 -15.07
N ASN A 98 20.42 14.43 -16.15
CA ASN A 98 20.78 13.01 -16.16
C ASN A 98 22.14 12.85 -16.85
N GLY A 99 23.11 12.29 -16.12
CA GLY A 99 24.44 11.98 -16.63
C GLY A 99 25.07 10.86 -15.81
N GLN A 100 25.93 10.06 -16.44
CA GLN A 100 26.73 9.07 -15.72
C GLN A 100 27.96 9.79 -15.14
N ALA A 101 28.19 9.62 -13.83
CA ALA A 101 29.35 10.17 -13.13
C ALA A 101 30.00 9.06 -12.31
N MET A 102 31.33 9.04 -12.32
CA MET A 102 32.14 8.11 -11.53
C MET A 102 32.76 8.88 -10.38
N LEU A 103 32.41 8.51 -9.15
CA LEU A 103 33.00 9.10 -7.95
C LEU A 103 34.18 8.23 -7.52
N ALA A 104 35.40 8.74 -7.66
CA ALA A 104 36.61 8.09 -7.16
C ALA A 104 37.05 8.77 -5.86
N ASN A 105 37.34 7.96 -4.83
CA ASN A 105 38.00 8.41 -3.61
C ASN A 105 39.30 7.60 -3.46
N ASP A 106 40.41 8.28 -3.71
CA ASP A 106 41.84 7.97 -3.48
C ASP A 106 42.42 6.56 -3.68
N ASP A 107 41.68 5.54 -4.11
CA ASP A 107 42.18 4.34 -4.85
C ASP A 107 41.15 3.23 -5.11
N LEU A 108 39.85 3.44 -4.87
CA LEU A 108 38.82 2.48 -5.31
C LEU A 108 37.72 3.15 -6.13
N VAL A 109 37.72 2.84 -7.42
CA VAL A 109 36.64 3.13 -8.35
C VAL A 109 35.62 2.01 -8.25
N GLN A 110 34.42 2.29 -7.73
CA GLN A 110 33.25 1.43 -7.90
C GLN A 110 32.25 2.14 -8.83
N GLY A 111 31.89 1.44 -9.91
CA GLY A 111 31.07 1.95 -11.02
C GLY A 111 29.57 1.90 -10.76
#